data_AF-A0A626QE85-F1
#
_entry.id   AF-A0A626QE85-F1
#
_cell.length_a   1.000
_cell.length_b   1.000
_cell.length_c   1.000
_cell.angle_alpha   90.00
_cell.angle_beta   90.00
_cell.angle_gamma   90.00
#
_symmetry.space_group_name_H-M   'P 1'
#
loop_
_entity.id
_entity.type
_entity.pdbx_description
1 polymer ?
#
loop_
_entity_poly.entity_id
_entity_poly.type
_entity_poly.pdbx_seq_one_letter_code
_entity_poly.pdbx_strand_id
1 'polypeptide(L)'
;AAVQTLREMNADNLRKVPADAPTAFIKPRWKPLVITPEGLDRKFYEICALSELKNALRSGDIWVKGSRQFRDFDDYLLPAEKFAALKREQALPLAINPNSDQYLEERLQLLDEQLATVTRLAKDNELPDAILTESGLKITPLDAAVPDRAQALIDQTSQLLPRIKITELLMDVDDWTGFSRHFTHLKDGAEAKDRTLLLSAILGDAINLGLTKMAESSPGLTYAKLSWLQAWHIRDETYSAALAELVNHQYRHAFAAHWGDGTTSSSDGQRFRAGGRGESTGHVNPKYGSEPGRLFYTHISDQYAPFSTRVVNVGVRDSTYVLDGLLYHESDLRIEEHYTDTAGFTDHVFALMHLLGFRFAPRIRDLGETKLYVPQGVQAYPTLRPLIGGTLNIKHVRAHWDDILRLASSIKQG
;
A
#
# COMPACT_ATOMS: atom_id res chain seq x y z
N ALA A 1 2.50 31.15 -17.69
CA ALA A 1 2.40 32.62 -17.68
C ALA A 1 3.39 33.26 -16.69
N ALA A 2 3.22 33.13 -15.37
CA ALA A 2 4.13 33.77 -14.39
C ALA A 2 5.62 33.40 -14.55
N VAL A 3 5.91 32.12 -14.81
CA VAL A 3 7.29 31.64 -15.10
C VAL A 3 7.86 32.30 -16.35
N GLN A 4 7.02 32.57 -17.35
CA GLN A 4 7.43 33.23 -18.58
C GLN A 4 7.76 34.71 -18.31
N THR A 5 6.92 35.41 -17.54
CA THR A 5 7.19 36.78 -17.08
C THR A 5 8.52 36.86 -16.32
N LEU A 6 8.83 35.90 -15.44
CA LEU A 6 10.11 35.85 -14.74
C LEU A 6 11.30 35.62 -15.68
N ARG A 7 11.13 34.78 -16.72
CA ARG A 7 12.18 34.54 -17.72
C ARG A 7 12.48 35.81 -18.52
N GLU A 8 11.45 36.50 -18.98
CA GLU A 8 11.56 37.78 -19.72
C GLU A 8 12.21 38.85 -18.84
N MET A 9 11.74 39.01 -17.60
CA MET A 9 12.34 39.96 -16.64
C MET A 9 13.83 39.69 -16.39
N ASN A 10 14.24 38.43 -16.30
CA ASN A 10 15.64 38.06 -16.10
C ASN A 10 16.48 38.22 -17.37
N ALA A 11 15.93 37.95 -18.55
CA ALA A 11 16.60 38.20 -19.83
C ALA A 11 16.85 39.68 -20.07
N ASP A 12 15.85 40.52 -19.77
CA ASP A 12 15.87 41.97 -20.02
C ASP A 12 16.41 42.78 -18.82
N ASN A 13 16.86 42.11 -17.75
CA ASN A 13 17.34 42.72 -16.51
C ASN A 13 16.36 43.74 -15.87
N LEU A 14 15.05 43.49 -16.00
CA LEU A 14 14.01 44.39 -15.50
C LEU A 14 14.01 44.43 -13.96
N ARG A 15 14.05 45.65 -13.40
CA ARG A 15 14.06 45.86 -11.95
C ARG A 15 12.66 45.82 -11.31
N LYS A 16 11.62 46.08 -12.09
CA LYS A 16 10.22 46.09 -11.64
C LYS A 16 9.45 44.98 -12.34
N VAL A 17 8.50 44.37 -11.64
CA VAL A 17 7.54 43.44 -12.22
C VAL A 17 6.56 44.24 -13.10
N PRO A 18 6.26 43.79 -14.33
CA PRO A 18 5.26 44.42 -15.19
C PRO A 18 3.88 44.52 -14.50
N ALA A 19 3.13 45.59 -14.77
CA ALA A 19 1.82 45.81 -14.14
C ALA A 19 0.75 44.79 -14.59
N ASP A 20 0.94 44.20 -15.76
CA ASP A 20 0.13 43.14 -16.36
C ASP A 20 0.61 41.73 -16.00
N ALA A 21 1.61 41.61 -15.11
CA ALA A 21 2.11 40.31 -14.68
C ALA A 21 0.97 39.46 -14.06
N PRO A 22 0.90 38.15 -14.35
CA PRO A 22 -0.14 37.28 -13.82
C PRO A 22 -0.14 37.28 -12.29
N THR A 23 -1.31 37.43 -11.66
CA THR A 23 -1.44 37.43 -10.18
C THR A 23 -2.38 36.35 -9.66
N ALA A 24 -3.06 35.61 -10.54
CA ALA A 24 -4.06 34.61 -10.17
C ALA A 24 -3.52 33.46 -9.29
N PHE A 25 -2.22 33.13 -9.41
CA PHE A 25 -1.59 32.08 -8.60
C PHE A 25 -1.26 32.54 -7.16
N ILE A 26 -1.35 33.84 -6.86
CA ILE A 26 -0.95 34.39 -5.57
C ILE A 26 -2.01 34.05 -4.50
N LYS A 27 -1.68 33.09 -3.64
CA LYS A 27 -2.51 32.68 -2.50
C LYS A 27 -2.63 33.79 -1.45
N PRO A 28 -3.72 33.81 -0.63
CA PRO A 28 -3.96 34.86 0.37
C PRO A 28 -2.77 35.16 1.29
N ARG A 29 -2.00 34.14 1.69
CA ARG A 29 -0.80 34.28 2.53
C ARG A 29 0.31 35.14 1.90
N TRP A 30 0.39 35.17 0.57
CA TRP A 30 1.42 35.88 -0.18
C TRP A 30 0.99 37.30 -0.55
N LYS A 31 -0.33 37.56 -0.64
CA LYS A 31 -0.86 38.85 -1.10
C LYS A 31 -0.26 40.06 -0.34
N PRO A 32 -0.12 40.06 1.00
CA PRO A 32 0.43 41.20 1.74
C PRO A 32 1.92 41.46 1.46
N LEU A 33 2.66 40.46 0.97
CA LEU A 33 4.10 40.56 0.70
C LEU A 33 4.37 40.91 -0.78
N VAL A 34 3.54 40.39 -1.68
CA VAL A 34 3.72 40.53 -3.13
C VAL A 34 3.09 41.80 -3.68
N ILE A 35 1.93 42.22 -3.14
CA ILE A 35 1.18 43.38 -3.61
C ILE A 35 1.41 44.52 -2.62
N THR A 36 2.17 45.54 -3.02
CA THR A 36 2.46 46.74 -2.21
C THR A 36 1.78 47.97 -2.82
N PRO A 37 1.67 49.09 -2.09
CA PRO A 37 1.16 50.35 -2.63
C PRO A 37 1.95 50.88 -3.85
N GLU A 38 3.24 50.53 -3.95
CA GLU A 38 4.14 50.94 -5.03
C GLU A 38 4.13 49.98 -6.24
N GLY A 39 3.37 48.88 -6.17
CA GLY A 39 3.24 47.88 -7.22
C GLY A 39 3.55 46.46 -6.74
N LEU A 40 3.97 45.58 -7.66
CA LEU A 40 4.36 44.21 -7.32
C LEU A 40 5.82 44.18 -6.87
N ASP A 41 6.09 43.66 -5.66
CA ASP A 41 7.45 43.46 -5.18
C ASP A 41 8.11 42.30 -5.93
N ARG A 42 9.23 42.58 -6.63
CA ARG A 42 9.92 41.58 -7.46
C ARG A 42 10.38 40.36 -6.66
N LYS A 43 10.98 40.57 -5.49
CA LYS A 43 11.58 39.47 -4.72
C LYS A 43 10.49 38.54 -4.21
N PHE A 44 9.42 39.10 -3.66
CA PHE A 44 8.30 38.30 -3.17
C PHE A 44 7.50 37.67 -4.32
N TYR A 45 7.33 38.37 -5.45
CA TYR A 45 6.67 37.80 -6.64
C TYR A 45 7.42 36.57 -7.17
N GLU A 46 8.74 36.65 -7.29
CA GLU A 46 9.58 35.53 -7.75
C GLU A 46 9.54 34.34 -6.77
N ILE A 47 9.71 34.59 -5.48
CA ILE A 47 9.62 33.55 -4.45
C ILE A 47 8.23 32.92 -4.43
N CYS A 48 7.17 33.72 -4.55
CA CYS A 48 5.79 33.23 -4.59
C CYS A 48 5.58 32.33 -5.82
N ALA A 49 5.98 32.78 -7.01
CA ALA A 49 5.82 32.02 -8.24
C ALA A 49 6.55 30.67 -8.21
N LEU A 50 7.79 30.65 -7.72
CA LEU A 50 8.57 29.41 -7.61
C LEU A 50 8.02 28.48 -6.50
N SER A 51 7.57 29.04 -5.38
CA SER A 51 6.97 28.27 -4.28
C SER A 51 5.64 27.64 -4.70
N GLU A 52 4.77 28.39 -5.37
CA GLU A 52 3.51 27.86 -5.87
C GLU A 52 3.71 26.90 -7.05
N LEU A 53 4.72 27.11 -7.92
CA LEU A 53 5.10 26.12 -8.94
C LEU A 53 5.57 24.81 -8.30
N LYS A 54 6.44 24.86 -7.28
CA LYS A 54 6.87 23.67 -6.53
C LYS A 54 5.66 22.95 -5.92
N ASN A 55 4.71 23.69 -5.36
CA ASN A 55 3.51 23.09 -4.76
C ASN A 55 2.62 22.46 -5.83
N ALA A 56 2.42 23.11 -6.98
CA ALA A 56 1.63 22.63 -8.10
C ALA A 56 2.25 21.37 -8.75
N LEU A 57 3.58 21.33 -8.90
CA LEU A 57 4.30 20.13 -9.34
C LEU A 57 4.14 18.97 -8.34
N ARG A 58 4.13 19.29 -7.03
CA ARG A 58 3.97 18.29 -5.96
C ARG A 58 2.53 17.77 -5.85
N SER A 59 1.52 18.60 -6.11
CA SER A 59 0.11 18.19 -6.12
C SER A 59 -0.30 17.50 -7.43
N GLY A 60 0.48 17.65 -8.50
CA GLY A 60 0.14 17.15 -9.83
C GLY A 60 -0.70 18.12 -10.67
N ASP A 61 -1.01 19.32 -10.16
CA ASP A 61 -1.74 20.36 -10.91
C ASP A 61 -0.96 20.85 -12.15
N ILE A 62 0.37 20.73 -12.09
CA ILE A 62 1.28 20.98 -13.21
C ILE A 62 2.18 19.77 -13.38
N TRP A 63 2.41 19.38 -14.62
CA TRP A 63 3.34 18.31 -14.98
C TRP A 63 4.37 18.78 -16.00
N VAL A 64 5.44 18.01 -16.12
CA VAL A 64 6.54 18.23 -17.05
C VAL A 64 6.56 17.08 -18.04
N LYS A 65 6.28 17.37 -19.31
CA LYS A 65 6.31 16.39 -20.39
C LYS A 65 7.69 15.71 -20.46
N GLY A 66 7.70 14.38 -20.42
CA GLY A 66 8.93 13.56 -20.40
C GLY A 66 9.56 13.37 -19.03
N SER A 67 9.06 14.01 -17.97
CA SER A 67 9.49 13.73 -16.60
C SER A 67 8.91 12.42 -16.11
N ARG A 68 9.72 11.64 -15.38
CA ARG A 68 9.23 10.47 -14.61
C ARG A 68 8.69 10.87 -13.24
N GLN A 69 9.24 11.93 -12.65
CA GLN A 69 8.88 12.37 -11.29
C GLN A 69 7.66 13.29 -11.28
N PHE A 70 7.52 14.14 -12.30
CA PHE A 70 6.42 15.10 -12.45
C PHE A 70 5.66 14.80 -13.74
N ARG A 71 5.31 13.52 -13.95
CA ARG A 71 4.50 13.09 -15.08
C ARG A 71 3.05 13.57 -14.88
N ASP A 72 2.31 13.68 -15.98
CA ASP A 72 0.86 13.88 -15.93
C ASP A 72 0.20 12.76 -15.09
N PHE A 73 -0.76 13.12 -14.25
CA PHE A 73 -1.51 12.13 -13.48
C PHE A 73 -2.37 11.26 -14.39
N ASP A 74 -2.94 11.85 -15.45
CA ASP A 74 -3.78 11.12 -16.42
C ASP A 74 -3.00 10.02 -17.17
N ASP A 75 -1.68 10.14 -17.29
CA ASP A 75 -0.82 9.13 -17.92
C ASP A 75 -0.71 7.83 -17.09
N TYR A 76 -1.06 7.87 -15.80
CA TYR A 76 -1.13 6.67 -14.95
C TYR A 76 -2.48 5.97 -15.02
N LEU A 77 -3.49 6.62 -15.58
CA LEU A 77 -4.84 6.08 -15.66
C LEU A 77 -5.06 5.42 -17.02
N LEU A 78 -6.04 4.51 -17.08
CA LEU A 78 -6.54 3.99 -18.33
C LEU A 78 -6.89 5.15 -19.27
N PRO A 79 -6.49 5.11 -20.55
CA PRO A 79 -6.89 6.11 -21.52
C PRO A 79 -8.42 6.26 -21.53
N ALA A 80 -8.91 7.51 -21.59
CA ALA A 80 -10.33 7.80 -21.49
C ALA A 80 -11.16 7.03 -22.53
N GLU A 81 -10.64 6.85 -23.75
CA GLU A 81 -11.28 6.06 -24.80
C GLU A 81 -11.41 4.58 -24.44
N LYS A 82 -10.34 3.98 -23.87
CA LYS A 82 -10.35 2.59 -23.41
C LYS A 82 -11.32 2.40 -22.24
N PHE A 83 -11.33 3.33 -21.29
CA PHE A 83 -12.30 3.31 -20.19
C PHE A 83 -13.75 3.40 -20.69
N ALA A 84 -14.03 4.32 -21.61
CA ALA A 84 -15.35 4.49 -22.21
C ALA A 84 -15.80 3.23 -22.98
N ALA A 85 -14.88 2.54 -23.65
CA ALA A 85 -15.17 1.26 -24.31
C ALA A 85 -15.53 0.16 -23.30
N LEU A 86 -14.69 -0.05 -22.28
CA LEU A 86 -14.95 -1.04 -21.22
C LEU A 86 -16.28 -0.78 -20.50
N LYS A 87 -16.60 0.48 -20.21
CA LYS A 87 -17.86 0.87 -19.59
C LYS A 87 -19.06 0.55 -20.48
N ARG A 88 -18.97 0.81 -21.79
CA ARG A 88 -20.05 0.51 -22.77
C ARG A 88 -20.28 -0.99 -22.91
N GLU A 89 -19.20 -1.77 -22.86
CA GLU A 89 -19.22 -3.24 -22.94
C GLU A 89 -19.57 -3.92 -21.61
N GLN A 90 -19.79 -3.15 -20.53
CA GLN A 90 -20.01 -3.65 -19.17
C GLN A 90 -18.88 -4.59 -18.68
N ALA A 91 -17.65 -4.31 -19.11
CA ALA A 91 -16.45 -5.11 -18.86
C ALA A 91 -15.48 -4.42 -17.90
N LEU A 92 -15.95 -3.49 -17.07
CA LEU A 92 -15.11 -2.88 -16.03
C LEU A 92 -14.70 -3.94 -15.01
N PRO A 93 -13.40 -4.07 -14.68
CA PRO A 93 -12.91 -5.12 -13.77
C PRO A 93 -13.14 -4.73 -12.30
N LEU A 94 -14.38 -4.41 -11.94
CA LEU A 94 -14.77 -3.96 -10.60
C LEU A 94 -15.83 -4.89 -10.03
N ALA A 95 -15.83 -5.07 -8.71
CA ALA A 95 -16.77 -5.96 -8.02
C ALA A 95 -18.10 -5.29 -7.66
N ILE A 96 -18.29 -4.05 -8.09
CA ILE A 96 -19.46 -3.23 -7.78
C ILE A 96 -20.27 -2.92 -9.03
N ASN A 97 -21.52 -2.51 -8.83
CA ASN A 97 -22.35 -2.00 -9.92
C ASN A 97 -21.78 -0.64 -10.43
N PRO A 98 -21.39 -0.52 -11.71
CA PRO A 98 -20.85 0.72 -12.24
C PRO A 98 -21.92 1.80 -12.49
N ASN A 99 -23.21 1.48 -12.37
CA ASN A 99 -24.27 2.47 -12.39
C ASN A 99 -24.32 3.23 -11.06
N SER A 100 -24.05 4.54 -11.08
CA SER A 100 -23.96 5.36 -9.87
C SER A 100 -25.25 5.36 -9.06
N ASP A 101 -26.42 5.45 -9.70
CA ASP A 101 -27.69 5.55 -9.00
C ASP A 101 -28.06 4.23 -8.32
N GLN A 102 -27.91 3.11 -9.03
CA GLN A 102 -28.14 1.78 -8.45
C GLN A 102 -27.16 1.48 -7.32
N TYR A 103 -25.87 1.75 -7.52
CA TYR A 103 -24.86 1.55 -6.48
C TYR A 103 -25.18 2.40 -5.23
N LEU A 104 -25.49 3.68 -5.41
CA LEU A 104 -25.81 4.56 -4.29
C LEU A 104 -27.08 4.12 -3.58
N GLU A 105 -28.13 3.71 -4.32
CA GLU A 105 -29.36 3.19 -3.73
C GLU A 105 -29.08 1.96 -2.86
N GLU A 106 -28.39 0.95 -3.39
CA GLU A 106 -28.01 -0.26 -2.67
C GLU A 106 -27.16 0.05 -1.42
N ARG A 107 -26.15 0.91 -1.56
CA ARG A 107 -25.26 1.27 -0.44
C ARG A 107 -25.97 2.08 0.63
N LEU A 108 -26.85 3.01 0.24
CA LEU A 108 -27.61 3.84 1.17
C LEU A 108 -28.66 3.00 1.93
N GLN A 109 -29.30 2.05 1.25
CA GLN A 109 -30.21 1.11 1.89
C GLN A 109 -29.47 0.26 2.92
N LEU A 110 -28.34 -0.36 2.53
CA LEU A 110 -27.53 -1.15 3.45
C LEU A 110 -27.06 -0.32 4.66
N LEU A 111 -26.62 0.93 4.41
CA LEU A 111 -26.20 1.83 5.48
C LEU A 111 -27.35 2.10 6.46
N ASP A 112 -28.57 2.35 5.98
CA ASP A 112 -29.74 2.58 6.83
C ASP A 112 -30.09 1.35 7.68
N GLU A 113 -30.09 0.15 7.07
CA GLU A 113 -30.31 -1.12 7.75
C GLU A 113 -29.28 -1.39 8.86
N GLN A 114 -28.00 -1.14 8.58
CA GLN A 114 -26.92 -1.31 9.56
C GLN A 114 -26.98 -0.27 10.67
N LEU A 115 -27.27 1.01 10.35
CA LEU A 115 -27.45 2.06 11.36
C LEU A 115 -28.63 1.76 12.28
N ALA A 116 -29.75 1.26 11.74
CA ALA A 116 -30.90 0.84 12.54
C ALA A 116 -30.54 -0.32 13.47
N THR A 117 -29.82 -1.33 12.95
CA THR A 117 -29.37 -2.50 13.72
C THR A 117 -28.44 -2.08 14.86
N VAL A 118 -27.40 -1.30 14.57
CA VAL A 118 -26.45 -0.81 15.58
C VAL A 118 -27.14 0.10 16.59
N THR A 119 -28.08 0.95 16.15
CA THR A 119 -28.85 1.80 17.06
C THR A 119 -29.68 0.99 18.04
N ARG A 120 -30.36 -0.07 17.57
CA ARG A 120 -31.15 -0.96 18.43
C ARG A 120 -30.26 -1.65 19.46
N LEU A 121 -29.19 -2.32 19.00
CA LEU A 121 -28.25 -3.01 19.89
C LEU A 121 -27.58 -2.06 20.89
N ALA A 122 -27.23 -0.84 20.46
CA ALA A 122 -26.64 0.16 21.35
C ALA A 122 -27.60 0.62 22.45
N LYS A 123 -28.90 0.77 22.15
CA LYS A 123 -29.92 1.13 23.15
C LYS A 123 -30.12 0.05 24.21
N ASP A 124 -30.10 -1.20 23.76
CA ASP A 124 -30.33 -2.37 24.62
C ASP A 124 -29.03 -2.85 25.31
N ASN A 125 -27.90 -2.19 25.01
CA ASN A 125 -26.55 -2.57 25.47
C ASN A 125 -26.16 -4.00 25.06
N GLU A 126 -26.58 -4.42 23.86
CA GLU A 126 -26.39 -5.74 23.26
C GLU A 126 -25.35 -5.72 22.11
N LEU A 127 -24.55 -4.64 21.99
CA LEU A 127 -23.48 -4.61 20.99
C LEU A 127 -22.44 -5.70 21.30
N PRO A 128 -22.05 -6.52 20.31
CA PRO A 128 -21.07 -7.57 20.52
C PRO A 128 -19.70 -6.94 20.82
N ASP A 129 -19.10 -7.32 21.93
CA ASP A 129 -17.77 -6.87 22.38
C ASP A 129 -17.58 -5.35 22.38
N ALA A 130 -18.67 -4.58 22.53
CA ALA A 130 -18.61 -3.13 22.52
C ALA A 130 -19.72 -2.51 23.38
N ILE A 131 -19.45 -1.32 23.89
CA ILE A 131 -20.40 -0.50 24.63
C ILE A 131 -20.35 0.92 24.07
N LEU A 132 -21.52 1.50 23.82
CA LEU A 132 -21.66 2.90 23.41
C LEU A 132 -22.11 3.73 24.61
N THR A 133 -21.25 4.63 25.09
CA THR A 133 -21.57 5.57 26.16
C THR A 133 -21.63 7.01 25.64
N GLU A 134 -22.02 7.97 26.49
CA GLU A 134 -21.94 9.40 26.16
C GLU A 134 -20.52 9.87 25.81
N SER A 135 -19.50 9.19 26.34
CA SER A 135 -18.08 9.46 26.03
C SER A 135 -17.60 8.81 24.73
N GLY A 136 -18.41 7.98 24.06
CA GLY A 136 -18.08 7.34 22.79
C GLY A 136 -18.13 5.81 22.82
N LEU A 137 -17.59 5.19 21.77
CA LEU A 137 -17.52 3.74 21.60
C LEU A 137 -16.32 3.17 22.39
N LYS A 138 -16.56 2.13 23.18
CA LYS A 138 -15.53 1.33 23.85
C LYS A 138 -15.61 -0.12 23.38
N ILE A 139 -14.50 -0.68 22.93
CA ILE A 139 -14.39 -2.09 22.53
C ILE A 139 -13.82 -2.92 23.68
N THR A 140 -14.41 -4.08 23.94
CA THR A 140 -13.94 -5.06 24.92
C THR A 140 -12.70 -5.77 24.36
N PRO A 141 -11.58 -5.82 25.10
CA PRO A 141 -10.41 -6.62 24.68
C PRO A 141 -10.78 -8.10 24.58
N LEU A 142 -10.22 -8.78 23.57
CA LEU A 142 -10.36 -10.23 23.45
C LEU A 142 -9.51 -10.93 24.51
N ASP A 143 -10.07 -11.98 25.09
CA ASP A 143 -9.33 -12.89 25.97
C ASP A 143 -8.40 -13.81 25.16
N ALA A 144 -7.29 -14.20 25.78
CA ALA A 144 -6.37 -15.16 25.17
C ALA A 144 -7.04 -16.55 25.08
N ALA A 145 -7.17 -17.07 23.86
CA ALA A 145 -7.81 -18.37 23.60
C ALA A 145 -6.82 -19.56 23.61
N VAL A 146 -5.53 -19.31 23.88
CA VAL A 146 -4.48 -20.34 23.81
C VAL A 146 -4.49 -21.20 25.09
N PRO A 147 -4.69 -22.53 25.00
CA PRO A 147 -4.66 -23.40 26.18
C PRO A 147 -3.26 -23.46 26.82
N ASP A 148 -3.19 -23.55 28.16
CA ASP A 148 -1.92 -23.64 28.91
C ASP A 148 -1.01 -24.80 28.44
N ARG A 149 -1.61 -25.88 27.92
CA ARG A 149 -0.87 -27.07 27.43
C ARG A 149 -0.23 -26.87 26.05
N ALA A 150 -0.59 -25.83 25.31
CA ALA A 150 -0.12 -25.62 23.94
C ALA A 150 1.41 -25.48 23.88
N GLN A 151 2.01 -24.71 24.79
CA GLN A 151 3.45 -24.51 24.81
C GLN A 151 4.21 -25.83 25.05
N ALA A 152 3.74 -26.66 25.99
CA ALA A 152 4.36 -27.96 26.26
C ALA A 152 4.33 -28.89 25.03
N LEU A 153 3.25 -28.85 24.25
CA LEU A 153 3.15 -29.61 23.01
C LEU A 153 4.07 -29.07 21.91
N ILE A 154 4.19 -27.75 21.79
CA ILE A 154 5.12 -27.09 20.86
C ILE A 154 6.56 -27.54 21.18
N ASP A 155 6.94 -27.53 22.45
CA ASP A 155 8.28 -27.91 22.89
C ASP A 155 8.58 -29.39 22.59
N GLN A 156 7.62 -30.29 22.89
CA GLN A 156 7.74 -31.72 22.58
C GLN A 156 7.87 -31.98 21.07
N THR A 157 7.04 -31.31 20.27
CA THR A 157 7.06 -31.46 18.80
C THR A 157 8.37 -30.93 18.22
N SER A 158 8.86 -29.80 18.73
CA SER A 158 10.12 -29.19 18.29
C SER A 158 11.33 -30.09 18.55
N GLN A 159 11.30 -30.91 19.61
CA GLN A 159 12.37 -31.87 19.93
C GLN A 159 12.43 -33.06 18.95
N LEU A 160 11.34 -33.34 18.24
CA LEU A 160 11.29 -34.43 17.24
C LEU A 160 11.83 -33.98 15.87
N LEU A 161 11.98 -32.67 15.64
CA LEU A 161 12.46 -32.15 14.37
C LEU A 161 13.98 -32.36 14.22
N PRO A 162 14.45 -32.90 13.07
CA PRO A 162 15.87 -33.11 12.84
C PRO A 162 16.61 -31.78 12.69
N ARG A 163 17.88 -31.76 13.10
CA ARG A 163 18.77 -30.62 12.84
C ARG A 163 19.38 -30.76 11.45
N ILE A 164 18.86 -30.03 10.49
CA ILE A 164 19.34 -30.00 9.10
C ILE A 164 20.01 -28.66 8.77
N LYS A 165 20.92 -28.65 7.79
CA LYS A 165 21.47 -27.38 7.30
C LYS A 165 20.42 -26.67 6.47
N ILE A 166 20.33 -25.34 6.59
CA ILE A 166 19.36 -24.54 5.81
C ILE A 166 19.53 -24.75 4.30
N THR A 167 20.74 -24.98 3.81
CA THR A 167 21.00 -25.28 2.40
C THR A 167 20.45 -26.63 1.96
N GLU A 168 20.44 -27.63 2.84
CA GLU A 168 19.83 -28.95 2.57
C GLU A 168 18.31 -28.81 2.57
N LEU A 169 17.74 -28.07 3.53
CA LEU A 169 16.31 -27.75 3.55
C LEU A 169 15.87 -27.04 2.26
N LEU A 170 16.63 -26.05 1.79
CA LEU A 170 16.31 -25.32 0.57
C LEU A 170 16.38 -26.22 -0.67
N MET A 171 17.31 -27.19 -0.71
CA MET A 171 17.37 -28.18 -1.78
C MET A 171 16.16 -29.12 -1.76
N ASP A 172 15.77 -29.62 -0.59
CA ASP A 172 14.59 -30.49 -0.46
C ASP A 172 13.31 -29.76 -0.91
N VAL A 173 13.14 -28.50 -0.48
CA VAL A 173 12.02 -27.64 -0.90
C VAL A 173 12.06 -27.35 -2.40
N ASP A 174 13.24 -27.13 -2.97
CA ASP A 174 13.38 -26.98 -4.42
C ASP A 174 13.04 -28.26 -5.16
N ASP A 175 13.40 -29.44 -4.63
CA ASP A 175 13.01 -30.71 -5.26
C ASP A 175 11.49 -30.96 -5.18
N TRP A 176 10.80 -30.43 -4.16
CA TRP A 176 9.33 -30.51 -4.04
C TRP A 176 8.57 -29.53 -4.94
N THR A 177 9.11 -28.33 -5.12
CA THR A 177 8.39 -27.20 -5.74
C THR A 177 8.96 -26.80 -7.10
N GLY A 178 10.23 -27.08 -7.34
CA GLY A 178 11.01 -26.64 -8.48
C GLY A 178 11.12 -25.12 -8.59
N PHE A 179 11.06 -24.38 -7.48
CA PHE A 179 11.04 -22.90 -7.50
C PHE A 179 12.30 -22.31 -8.16
N SER A 180 13.44 -23.02 -8.12
CA SER A 180 14.70 -22.54 -8.68
C SER A 180 14.66 -22.34 -10.20
N ARG A 181 13.75 -23.01 -10.92
CA ARG A 181 13.56 -22.86 -12.38
C ARG A 181 13.23 -21.43 -12.80
N HIS A 182 12.63 -20.65 -11.89
CA HIS A 182 12.23 -19.28 -12.17
C HIS A 182 13.43 -18.33 -12.26
N PHE A 183 14.59 -18.68 -11.70
CA PHE A 183 15.82 -17.88 -11.77
C PHE A 183 16.52 -18.08 -13.12
N THR A 184 15.86 -17.64 -14.19
CA THR A 184 16.35 -17.76 -15.56
C THR A 184 17.38 -16.70 -15.91
N HIS A 185 18.34 -17.09 -16.75
CA HIS A 185 19.38 -16.20 -17.26
C HIS A 185 18.78 -15.09 -18.12
N LEU A 186 19.18 -13.85 -17.87
CA LEU A 186 18.59 -12.63 -18.46
C LEU A 186 18.56 -12.61 -19.99
N LYS A 187 19.52 -13.25 -20.66
CA LYS A 187 19.68 -13.15 -22.13
C LYS A 187 18.95 -14.23 -22.91
N ASP A 188 18.99 -15.47 -22.44
CA ASP A 188 18.56 -16.66 -23.18
C ASP A 188 17.49 -17.47 -22.43
N GLY A 189 17.12 -17.06 -21.21
CA GLY A 189 16.10 -17.72 -20.42
C GLY A 189 16.52 -19.07 -19.83
N ALA A 190 17.80 -19.43 -19.92
CA ALA A 190 18.28 -20.72 -19.42
C ALA A 190 18.26 -20.78 -17.88
N GLU A 191 17.93 -21.93 -17.31
CA GLU A 191 18.00 -22.17 -15.87
C GLU A 191 19.44 -22.11 -15.33
N ALA A 192 19.59 -21.77 -14.06
CA ALA A 192 20.87 -21.83 -13.38
C ALA A 192 21.36 -23.28 -13.28
N LYS A 193 22.50 -23.59 -13.90
CA LYS A 193 23.07 -24.94 -13.90
C LYS A 193 23.54 -25.41 -12.53
N ASP A 194 23.99 -24.47 -11.70
CA ASP A 194 24.50 -24.74 -10.34
C ASP A 194 23.48 -24.24 -9.31
N ARG A 195 22.61 -25.16 -8.87
CA ARG A 195 21.58 -24.89 -7.86
C ARG A 195 22.18 -24.48 -6.51
N THR A 196 23.30 -25.10 -6.10
CA THR A 196 23.96 -24.76 -4.83
C THR A 196 24.46 -23.33 -4.85
N LEU A 197 25.06 -22.88 -5.95
CA LEU A 197 25.51 -21.50 -6.12
C LEU A 197 24.33 -20.52 -6.09
N LEU A 198 23.22 -20.85 -6.75
CA LEU A 198 21.98 -20.06 -6.74
C LEU A 198 21.42 -19.92 -5.33
N LEU A 199 21.20 -21.03 -4.63
CA LEU A 199 20.65 -21.04 -3.27
C LEU A 199 21.57 -20.30 -2.28
N SER A 200 22.89 -20.37 -2.48
CA SER A 200 23.85 -19.61 -1.67
C SER A 200 23.76 -18.11 -1.91
N ALA A 201 23.52 -17.68 -3.15
CA ALA A 201 23.30 -16.26 -3.46
C ALA A 201 21.99 -15.77 -2.85
N ILE A 202 20.89 -16.53 -3.00
CA ILE A 202 19.58 -16.24 -2.39
C ILE A 202 19.70 -16.15 -0.87
N LEU A 203 20.37 -17.12 -0.24
CA LEU A 203 20.60 -17.10 1.20
C LEU A 203 21.40 -15.86 1.61
N GLY A 204 22.43 -15.50 0.84
CA GLY A 204 23.23 -14.30 1.08
C GLY A 204 22.41 -13.01 1.14
N ASP A 205 21.41 -12.90 0.28
CA ASP A 205 20.43 -11.81 0.28
C ASP A 205 19.46 -11.94 1.47
N ALA A 206 18.89 -13.12 1.71
CA ALA A 206 17.86 -13.36 2.71
C ALA A 206 18.32 -13.10 4.16
N ILE A 207 19.55 -13.49 4.52
CA ILE A 207 20.10 -13.28 5.87
C ILE A 207 20.90 -11.97 5.99
N ASN A 208 20.85 -11.10 4.98
CA ASN A 208 21.58 -9.83 4.93
C ASN A 208 23.10 -9.99 5.19
N LEU A 209 23.65 -11.14 4.77
CA LEU A 209 25.08 -11.45 4.92
C LEU A 209 25.87 -10.81 3.77
N GLY A 210 25.26 -10.74 2.59
CA GLY A 210 25.86 -10.27 1.35
C GLY A 210 26.84 -11.27 0.73
N LEU A 211 27.11 -11.11 -0.56
CA LEU A 211 27.88 -12.09 -1.34
C LEU A 211 29.35 -12.23 -0.89
N THR A 212 29.96 -11.17 -0.37
CA THR A 212 31.36 -11.20 0.10
C THR A 212 31.52 -12.14 1.27
N LYS A 213 30.76 -11.93 2.34
CA LYS A 213 30.80 -12.77 3.54
C LYS A 213 30.26 -14.18 3.25
N MET A 214 29.30 -14.31 2.34
CA MET A 214 28.83 -15.62 1.89
C MET A 214 29.95 -16.43 1.22
N ALA A 215 30.77 -15.80 0.37
CA ALA A 215 31.93 -16.44 -0.25
C ALA A 215 32.99 -16.84 0.79
N GLU A 216 33.26 -15.99 1.78
CA GLU A 216 34.21 -16.29 2.87
C GLU A 216 33.74 -17.44 3.77
N SER A 217 32.42 -17.59 3.95
CA SER A 217 31.82 -18.59 4.84
C SER A 217 31.56 -19.94 4.17
N SER A 218 31.71 -20.03 2.84
CA SER A 218 31.27 -21.18 2.05
C SER A 218 32.44 -21.77 1.24
N PRO A 219 32.95 -22.97 1.61
CA PRO A 219 34.03 -23.61 0.87
C PRO A 219 33.70 -23.82 -0.61
N GLY A 220 34.59 -23.38 -1.51
CA GLY A 220 34.44 -23.56 -2.97
C GLY A 220 33.63 -22.48 -3.70
N LEU A 221 33.01 -21.55 -2.96
CA LEU A 221 32.35 -20.38 -3.53
C LEU A 221 33.33 -19.21 -3.62
N THR A 222 33.18 -18.39 -4.66
CA THR A 222 33.93 -17.13 -4.79
C THR A 222 32.95 -15.99 -5.02
N TYR A 223 33.32 -14.79 -4.57
CA TYR A 223 32.53 -13.58 -4.81
C TYR A 223 32.22 -13.39 -6.29
N ALA A 224 33.19 -13.63 -7.18
CA ALA A 224 33.02 -13.49 -8.62
C ALA A 224 31.93 -14.43 -9.18
N LYS A 225 31.87 -15.68 -8.72
CA LYS A 225 30.82 -16.63 -9.12
C LYS A 225 29.44 -16.19 -8.62
N LEU A 226 29.34 -15.82 -7.36
CA LEU A 226 28.08 -15.36 -6.75
C LEU A 226 27.57 -14.08 -7.40
N SER A 227 28.45 -13.09 -7.62
CA SER A 227 28.09 -11.81 -8.24
C SER A 227 27.67 -11.99 -9.70
N TRP A 228 28.35 -12.87 -10.44
CA TRP A 228 27.92 -13.21 -11.80
C TRP A 228 26.53 -13.86 -11.79
N LEU A 229 26.31 -14.87 -10.93
CA LEU A 229 25.02 -15.53 -10.86
C LEU A 229 23.89 -14.56 -10.48
N GLN A 230 24.10 -13.74 -9.45
CA GLN A 230 23.11 -12.74 -9.05
C GLN A 230 22.78 -11.78 -10.19
N ALA A 231 23.80 -11.24 -10.87
CA ALA A 231 23.60 -10.26 -11.95
C ALA A 231 22.83 -10.81 -13.16
N TRP A 232 22.94 -12.11 -13.44
CA TRP A 232 22.34 -12.72 -14.62
C TRP A 232 21.05 -13.50 -14.35
N HIS A 233 20.85 -14.01 -13.13
CA HIS A 233 19.71 -14.89 -12.79
C HIS A 233 18.76 -14.33 -11.73
N ILE A 234 19.19 -13.38 -10.90
CA ILE A 234 18.38 -12.85 -9.78
C ILE A 234 17.87 -11.44 -10.12
N ARG A 235 16.56 -11.27 -10.03
CA ARG A 235 15.82 -10.01 -10.21
C ARG A 235 14.49 -10.09 -9.45
N ASP A 236 13.82 -8.95 -9.29
CA ASP A 236 12.54 -8.88 -8.57
C ASP A 236 11.51 -9.85 -9.16
N GLU A 237 11.41 -9.94 -10.48
CA GLU A 237 10.46 -10.82 -11.17
C GLU A 237 10.74 -12.31 -10.91
N THR A 238 12.02 -12.70 -10.78
CA THR A 238 12.37 -14.09 -10.46
C THR A 238 12.07 -14.44 -9.02
N TYR A 239 12.23 -13.49 -8.10
CA TYR A 239 11.83 -13.67 -6.71
C TYR A 239 10.32 -13.78 -6.57
N SER A 240 9.56 -12.91 -7.25
CA SER A 240 8.09 -12.96 -7.27
C SER A 240 7.57 -14.31 -7.78
N ALA A 241 8.09 -14.77 -8.92
CA ALA A 241 7.66 -16.05 -9.51
C ALA A 241 8.06 -17.26 -8.66
N ALA A 242 9.29 -17.28 -8.12
CA ALA A 242 9.72 -18.32 -7.20
C ALA A 242 8.89 -18.36 -5.91
N LEU A 243 8.58 -17.18 -5.33
CA LEU A 243 7.74 -17.07 -4.15
C LEU A 243 6.33 -17.59 -4.43
N ALA A 244 5.74 -17.24 -5.57
CA ALA A 244 4.44 -17.74 -5.96
C ALA A 244 4.40 -19.27 -6.03
N GLU A 245 5.45 -19.91 -6.56
CA GLU A 245 5.53 -21.38 -6.59
C GLU A 245 5.54 -22.00 -5.19
N LEU A 246 6.32 -21.41 -4.27
CA LEU A 246 6.38 -21.85 -2.87
C LEU A 246 5.01 -21.70 -2.18
N VAL A 247 4.37 -20.55 -2.36
CA VAL A 247 3.04 -20.26 -1.81
C VAL A 247 2.00 -21.21 -2.40
N ASN A 248 2.03 -21.48 -3.71
CA ASN A 248 1.11 -22.39 -4.38
C ASN A 248 1.25 -23.83 -3.89
N HIS A 249 2.49 -24.27 -3.64
CA HIS A 249 2.72 -25.57 -3.06
C HIS A 249 2.16 -25.67 -1.63
N GLN A 250 2.44 -24.67 -0.78
CA GLN A 250 1.90 -24.61 0.58
C GLN A 250 0.37 -24.53 0.57
N TYR A 251 -0.22 -23.75 -0.34
CA TYR A 251 -1.67 -23.59 -0.49
C TYR A 251 -2.40 -24.92 -0.73
N ARG A 252 -1.78 -25.80 -1.52
CA ARG A 252 -2.33 -27.13 -1.85
C ARG A 252 -2.01 -28.20 -0.80
N HIS A 253 -1.16 -27.89 0.18
CA HIS A 253 -0.69 -28.86 1.16
C HIS A 253 -1.76 -29.12 2.23
N ALA A 254 -2.11 -30.39 2.47
CA ALA A 254 -3.19 -30.77 3.38
C ALA A 254 -2.99 -30.24 4.82
N PHE A 255 -1.75 -30.16 5.29
CA PHE A 255 -1.46 -29.61 6.61
C PHE A 255 -1.74 -28.10 6.71
N ALA A 256 -1.59 -27.35 5.61
CA ALA A 256 -1.85 -25.91 5.58
C ALA A 256 -3.33 -25.59 5.86
N ALA A 257 -4.23 -26.49 5.48
CA ALA A 257 -5.66 -26.36 5.69
C ALA A 257 -6.09 -26.33 7.18
N HIS A 258 -5.20 -26.69 8.12
CA HIS A 258 -5.48 -26.56 9.55
C HIS A 258 -5.47 -25.12 10.05
N TRP A 259 -4.78 -24.20 9.35
CA TRP A 259 -4.71 -22.79 9.75
C TRP A 259 -5.75 -21.93 9.04
N GLY A 260 -6.03 -22.22 7.76
CA GLY A 260 -6.98 -21.48 6.95
C GLY A 260 -7.18 -22.11 5.59
N ASP A 261 -8.12 -21.56 4.83
CA ASP A 261 -8.47 -22.02 3.48
C ASP A 261 -7.79 -21.19 2.37
N GLY A 262 -6.92 -20.25 2.73
CA GLY A 262 -6.20 -19.38 1.81
C GLY A 262 -7.04 -18.23 1.25
N THR A 263 -8.21 -17.95 1.83
CA THR A 263 -9.09 -16.85 1.40
C THR A 263 -8.89 -15.59 2.22
N THR A 264 -8.24 -15.66 3.38
CA THR A 264 -7.97 -14.48 4.19
C THR A 264 -6.48 -14.19 4.33
N SER A 265 -6.14 -12.93 4.58
CA SER A 265 -4.73 -12.53 4.76
C SER A 265 -4.58 -11.32 5.67
N SER A 266 -3.37 -11.08 6.13
CA SER A 266 -3.01 -9.87 6.87
C SER A 266 -1.72 -9.27 6.36
N SER A 267 -1.51 -7.97 6.57
CA SER A 267 -0.23 -7.33 6.29
C SER A 267 0.21 -6.34 7.36
N ASP A 268 1.53 -6.32 7.58
CA ASP A 268 2.17 -5.43 8.55
C ASP A 268 3.55 -4.98 8.05
N GLY A 269 3.96 -3.79 8.53
CA GLY A 269 5.24 -3.19 8.26
C GLY A 269 6.27 -3.50 9.34
N GLN A 270 7.25 -4.33 9.02
CA GLN A 270 8.37 -4.64 9.92
C GLN A 270 9.56 -3.71 9.66
N ARG A 271 10.05 -3.02 10.69
CA ARG A 271 11.21 -2.12 10.55
C ARG A 271 12.51 -2.85 10.83
N PHE A 272 13.44 -2.74 9.88
CA PHE A 272 14.82 -3.17 10.00
C PHE A 272 15.75 -1.96 10.08
N ARG A 273 16.74 -2.01 10.97
CA ARG A 273 17.75 -0.95 11.10
C ARG A 273 18.66 -0.96 9.88
N ALA A 274 18.91 0.21 9.29
CA ALA A 274 19.85 0.36 8.19
C ALA A 274 21.23 0.70 8.77
N GLY A 275 22.20 -0.22 8.67
CA GLY A 275 23.58 -0.01 9.13
C GLY A 275 24.57 0.21 7.98
N GLY A 276 25.74 0.78 8.29
CA GLY A 276 26.85 0.93 7.34
C GLY A 276 26.53 1.85 6.16
N ARG A 277 26.89 1.45 4.93
CA ARG A 277 26.60 2.24 3.71
C ARG A 277 25.10 2.44 3.44
N GLY A 278 24.23 1.63 4.05
CA GLY A 278 22.77 1.76 3.94
C GLY A 278 22.20 2.89 4.79
N GLU A 279 22.94 3.39 5.79
CA GLU A 279 22.52 4.47 6.70
C GLU A 279 22.25 5.78 5.94
N SER A 280 23.05 6.07 4.91
CA SER A 280 22.89 7.26 4.05
C SER A 280 21.65 7.23 3.17
N THR A 281 21.08 6.04 2.96
CA THR A 281 19.86 5.83 2.16
C THR A 281 18.64 5.54 3.03
N GLY A 282 18.85 5.16 4.29
CA GLY A 282 17.80 4.90 5.26
C GLY A 282 17.13 6.18 5.71
N HIS A 283 15.83 6.09 6.00
CA HIS A 283 15.05 7.24 6.44
C HIS A 283 14.68 7.09 7.92
N VAL A 284 14.63 8.21 8.63
CA VAL A 284 14.32 8.26 10.07
C VAL A 284 12.81 8.35 10.26
N ASN A 285 12.21 7.41 11.01
CA ASN A 285 10.83 7.53 11.47
C ASN A 285 10.80 7.90 12.96
N PRO A 286 10.23 9.05 13.35
CA PRO A 286 10.00 9.34 14.76
C PRO A 286 9.18 8.26 15.49
N LYS A 287 8.26 7.57 14.78
CA LYS A 287 7.46 6.44 15.34
C LYS A 287 8.32 5.27 15.81
N TYR A 288 9.49 5.06 15.19
CA TYR A 288 10.34 3.91 15.46
C TYR A 288 11.74 4.30 16.01
N GLY A 289 12.02 5.58 16.22
CA GLY A 289 13.27 6.09 16.79
C GLY A 289 14.15 6.87 15.80
N SER A 290 15.29 7.37 16.29
CA SER A 290 16.18 8.29 15.54
C SER A 290 17.10 7.62 14.53
N GLU A 291 17.17 6.28 14.51
CA GLU A 291 18.08 5.55 13.63
C GLU A 291 17.47 5.35 12.23
N PRO A 292 18.27 5.50 11.15
CA PRO A 292 17.85 5.18 9.79
C PRO A 292 17.39 3.73 9.68
N GLY A 293 16.26 3.50 9.01
CA GLY A 293 15.72 2.16 8.80
C GLY A 293 15.09 1.98 7.44
N ARG A 294 14.73 0.74 7.15
CA ARG A 294 13.86 0.33 6.05
C ARG A 294 12.67 -0.40 6.64
N LEU A 295 11.51 -0.28 6.01
CA LEU A 295 10.33 -1.02 6.39
C LEU A 295 10.08 -2.09 5.32
N PHE A 296 9.84 -3.31 5.75
CA PHE A 296 9.40 -4.41 4.90
C PHE A 296 7.92 -4.60 5.15
N TYR A 297 7.10 -4.30 4.16
CA TYR A 297 5.67 -4.52 4.22
C TYR A 297 5.38 -5.91 3.67
N THR A 298 4.86 -6.80 4.51
CA THR A 298 4.67 -8.22 4.16
C THR A 298 3.21 -8.61 4.28
N HIS A 299 2.69 -9.27 3.27
CA HIS A 299 1.38 -9.90 3.26
C HIS A 299 1.51 -11.40 3.54
N ILE A 300 0.72 -11.89 4.49
CA ILE A 300 0.73 -13.27 4.95
C ILE A 300 -0.70 -13.81 4.86
N SER A 301 -0.89 -14.96 4.21
CA SER A 301 -2.19 -15.65 4.18
C SER A 301 -2.54 -16.26 5.54
N ASP A 302 -3.80 -16.60 5.76
CA ASP A 302 -4.23 -17.39 6.92
C ASP A 302 -3.60 -18.78 7.04
N GLN A 303 -2.96 -19.26 5.97
CA GLN A 303 -2.12 -20.45 5.97
C GLN A 303 -0.66 -20.18 6.33
N TYR A 304 -0.34 -18.97 6.81
CA TYR A 304 1.00 -18.52 7.18
C TYR A 304 2.02 -18.44 6.02
N ALA A 305 1.55 -18.38 4.77
CA ALA A 305 2.43 -18.21 3.62
C ALA A 305 2.64 -16.70 3.35
N PRO A 306 3.89 -16.18 3.39
CA PRO A 306 4.17 -14.83 2.93
C PRO A 306 4.09 -14.79 1.40
N PHE A 307 3.16 -14.05 0.82
CA PHE A 307 2.92 -14.07 -0.63
C PHE A 307 3.27 -12.77 -1.35
N SER A 308 3.51 -11.69 -0.61
CA SER A 308 4.00 -10.43 -1.16
C SER A 308 4.82 -9.71 -0.11
N THR A 309 6.00 -9.22 -0.50
CA THR A 309 6.87 -8.40 0.35
C THR A 309 7.40 -7.23 -0.46
N ARG A 310 7.29 -6.01 0.09
CA ARG A 310 7.84 -4.80 -0.52
C ARG A 310 8.72 -4.05 0.47
N VAL A 311 9.88 -3.61 -0.02
CA VAL A 311 10.73 -2.66 0.71
C VAL A 311 10.16 -1.27 0.51
N VAL A 312 9.73 -0.63 1.59
CA VAL A 312 9.10 0.68 1.55
C VAL A 312 9.94 1.72 2.26
N ASN A 313 9.92 2.94 1.72
CA ASN A 313 10.62 4.07 2.31
C ASN A 313 9.89 4.53 3.58
N VAL A 314 10.67 4.78 4.62
CA VAL A 314 10.16 5.23 5.91
C VAL A 314 9.56 6.63 5.75
N GLY A 315 8.23 6.72 5.82
CA GLY A 315 7.47 7.98 5.69
C GLY A 315 6.39 7.98 4.61
N VAL A 316 6.37 6.98 3.72
CA VAL A 316 5.19 6.70 2.88
C VAL A 316 4.18 5.94 3.72
N ARG A 317 2.89 6.29 3.62
CA ARG A 317 1.83 5.64 4.39
C ARG A 317 1.67 4.19 3.93
N ASP A 318 1.90 3.23 4.84
CA ASP A 318 1.82 1.78 4.59
C ASP A 318 0.58 1.35 3.80
N SER A 319 -0.54 2.04 4.03
CA SER A 319 -1.82 1.88 3.33
C SER A 319 -1.70 1.80 1.80
N THR A 320 -0.75 2.52 1.17
CA THR A 320 -0.62 2.52 -0.30
C THR A 320 -0.14 1.17 -0.84
N TYR A 321 0.65 0.42 -0.05
CA TYR A 321 1.21 -0.87 -0.47
C TYR A 321 0.29 -2.06 -0.16
N VAL A 322 -0.78 -1.83 0.61
CA VAL A 322 -1.75 -2.86 0.97
C VAL A 322 -2.39 -3.44 -0.30
N LEU A 323 -2.85 -2.57 -1.20
CA LEU A 323 -3.50 -2.98 -2.45
C LEU A 323 -2.51 -3.64 -3.41
N ASP A 324 -1.28 -3.12 -3.51
CA ASP A 324 -0.27 -3.67 -4.42
C ASP A 324 0.00 -5.15 -4.13
N GLY A 325 0.14 -5.53 -2.85
CA GLY A 325 0.38 -6.91 -2.48
C GLY A 325 -0.81 -7.84 -2.71
N LEU A 326 -2.04 -7.31 -2.72
CA LEU A 326 -3.26 -8.07 -3.01
C LEU A 326 -3.56 -8.20 -4.51
N LEU A 327 -3.08 -7.26 -5.32
CA LEU A 327 -3.37 -7.21 -6.76
C LEU A 327 -2.27 -7.82 -7.62
N TYR A 328 -1.01 -7.70 -7.19
CA TYR A 328 0.15 -8.00 -8.01
C TYR A 328 1.01 -9.14 -7.45
N HIS A 329 0.39 -10.07 -6.70
CA HIS A 329 1.02 -11.35 -6.37
C HIS A 329 0.80 -12.36 -7.50
N GLU A 330 1.79 -13.21 -7.76
CA GLU A 330 1.73 -14.20 -8.83
C GLU A 330 1.18 -15.56 -8.37
N SER A 331 0.80 -15.69 -7.09
CA SER A 331 0.26 -16.93 -6.53
C SER A 331 -1.21 -17.17 -6.89
N ASP A 332 -1.64 -18.42 -6.75
CA ASP A 332 -3.01 -18.91 -6.96
C ASP A 332 -3.97 -18.54 -5.83
N LEU A 333 -3.48 -17.88 -4.78
CA LEU A 333 -4.30 -17.43 -3.65
C LEU A 333 -5.42 -16.52 -4.15
N ARG A 334 -6.61 -16.69 -3.59
CA ARG A 334 -7.77 -15.84 -3.89
C ARG A 334 -8.19 -15.17 -2.61
N ILE A 335 -7.47 -14.11 -2.26
CA ILE A 335 -7.77 -13.36 -1.05
C ILE A 335 -9.12 -12.65 -1.23
N GLU A 336 -10.05 -12.96 -0.34
CA GLU A 336 -11.38 -12.36 -0.23
C GLU A 336 -11.42 -11.32 0.91
N GLU A 337 -10.77 -11.62 2.05
CA GLU A 337 -10.74 -10.76 3.22
C GLU A 337 -9.31 -10.41 3.65
N HIS A 338 -9.07 -9.13 3.98
CA HIS A 338 -7.75 -8.65 4.33
C HIS A 338 -7.75 -7.81 5.62
N TYR A 339 -6.80 -8.11 6.50
CA TYR A 339 -6.62 -7.47 7.80
C TYR A 339 -5.34 -6.60 7.83
N THR A 340 -5.45 -5.39 8.35
CA THR A 340 -4.28 -4.53 8.59
C THR A 340 -4.33 -3.92 9.99
N ASP A 341 -3.21 -3.38 10.44
CA ASP A 341 -3.20 -2.47 11.58
C ASP A 341 -3.78 -1.08 11.21
N THR A 342 -3.77 -0.17 12.17
CA THR A 342 -4.25 1.22 11.97
C THR A 342 -3.38 2.00 10.97
N ALA A 343 -2.09 1.66 10.81
CA ALA A 343 -1.23 2.34 9.84
C ALA A 343 -1.53 1.94 8.38
N GLY A 344 -2.05 0.72 8.18
CA GLY A 344 -2.58 0.25 6.89
C GLY A 344 -3.93 0.85 6.49
N PHE A 345 -4.62 1.55 7.39
CA PHE A 345 -5.96 2.10 7.13
C PHE A 345 -5.95 3.56 6.63
N THR A 346 -6.67 3.81 5.54
CA THR A 346 -7.14 5.15 5.13
C THR A 346 -8.51 5.03 4.46
N ASP A 347 -9.31 6.09 4.48
CA ASP A 347 -10.63 6.10 3.82
C ASP A 347 -10.54 5.78 2.32
N HIS A 348 -9.46 6.24 1.65
CA HIS A 348 -9.23 5.97 0.23
C HIS A 348 -8.99 4.48 -0.03
N VAL A 349 -8.13 3.84 0.78
CA VAL A 349 -7.87 2.40 0.66
C VAL A 349 -9.10 1.59 1.04
N PHE A 350 -9.84 2.01 2.07
CA PHE A 350 -11.09 1.37 2.45
C PHE A 350 -12.12 1.38 1.31
N ALA A 351 -12.29 2.54 0.65
CA ALA A 351 -13.14 2.63 -0.52
C ALA A 351 -12.63 1.77 -1.68
N LEU A 352 -11.33 1.83 -2.01
CA LEU A 352 -10.75 1.07 -3.12
C LEU A 352 -10.85 -0.44 -2.91
N MET A 353 -10.65 -0.94 -1.69
CA MET A 353 -10.84 -2.37 -1.36
C MET A 353 -12.23 -2.85 -1.75
N HIS A 354 -13.26 -2.09 -1.35
CA HIS A 354 -14.64 -2.40 -1.72
C HIS A 354 -14.86 -2.40 -3.24
N LEU A 355 -14.36 -1.38 -3.95
CA LEU A 355 -14.47 -1.28 -5.40
C LEU A 355 -13.79 -2.46 -6.14
N LEU A 356 -12.70 -2.97 -5.58
CA LEU A 356 -11.90 -4.05 -6.13
C LEU A 356 -12.36 -5.45 -5.69
N GLY A 357 -13.36 -5.54 -4.80
CA GLY A 357 -13.98 -6.79 -4.36
C GLY A 357 -13.40 -7.42 -3.11
N PHE A 358 -12.54 -6.71 -2.38
CA PHE A 358 -11.98 -7.19 -1.12
C PHE A 358 -12.85 -6.75 0.06
N ARG A 359 -13.09 -7.67 0.98
CA ARG A 359 -13.58 -7.33 2.32
C ARG A 359 -12.39 -6.82 3.13
N PHE A 360 -12.43 -5.55 3.49
CA PHE A 360 -11.35 -4.95 4.28
C PHE A 360 -11.74 -4.86 5.75
N ALA A 361 -10.93 -5.49 6.61
CA ALA A 361 -11.16 -5.58 8.05
C ALA A 361 -9.97 -4.97 8.83
N PRO A 362 -9.76 -3.65 8.76
CA PRO A 362 -8.67 -2.97 9.46
C PRO A 362 -8.91 -2.96 10.97
N ARG A 363 -7.85 -3.23 11.74
CA ARG A 363 -7.84 -3.05 13.19
C ARG A 363 -7.53 -1.59 13.53
N ILE A 364 -8.58 -0.80 13.71
CA ILE A 364 -8.49 0.62 14.05
C ILE A 364 -8.39 0.78 15.56
N ARG A 365 -7.24 1.27 16.05
CA ARG A 365 -6.97 1.47 17.49
C ARG A 365 -7.98 2.42 18.15
N ASP A 366 -8.22 3.56 17.51
CA ASP A 366 -9.05 4.64 18.03
C ASP A 366 -10.39 4.69 17.30
N LEU A 367 -11.06 3.53 17.15
CA LEU A 367 -12.32 3.42 16.40
C LEU A 367 -13.39 4.39 16.91
N GLY A 368 -13.45 4.65 18.23
CA GLY A 368 -14.38 5.62 18.81
C GLY A 368 -14.16 7.07 18.37
N GLU A 369 -12.97 7.42 17.88
CA GLU A 369 -12.70 8.74 17.30
C GLU A 369 -13.12 8.84 15.84
N THR A 370 -13.26 7.70 15.15
CA THR A 370 -13.66 7.65 13.75
C THR A 370 -15.09 8.15 13.60
N LYS A 371 -15.30 9.07 12.65
CA LYS A 371 -16.61 9.70 12.42
C LYS A 371 -17.27 9.17 11.14
N LEU A 372 -18.49 8.68 11.30
CA LEU A 372 -19.36 8.26 10.21
C LEU A 372 -20.03 9.47 9.57
N TYR A 373 -20.19 9.40 8.25
CA TYR A 373 -20.99 10.35 7.49
C TYR A 373 -22.28 9.66 7.06
N VAL A 374 -23.40 10.33 7.30
CA VAL A 374 -24.74 9.76 7.11
C VAL A 374 -25.54 10.53 6.06
N PRO A 375 -26.58 9.93 5.45
CA PRO A 375 -27.36 10.61 4.41
C PRO A 375 -28.22 11.75 4.97
N GLN A 376 -28.77 11.54 6.17
CA GLN A 376 -29.58 12.50 6.90
C GLN A 376 -28.73 13.25 7.92
N GLY A 377 -29.23 14.37 8.47
CA GLY A 377 -28.51 15.09 9.52
C GLY A 377 -28.37 14.26 10.81
N VAL A 378 -27.40 14.60 11.66
CA VAL A 378 -27.13 13.92 12.95
C VAL A 378 -28.37 13.77 13.86
N GLN A 379 -29.36 14.65 13.71
CA GLN A 379 -30.61 14.62 14.48
C GLN A 379 -31.45 13.37 14.21
N ALA A 380 -31.30 12.72 13.06
CA ALA A 380 -31.98 11.47 12.74
C ALA A 380 -31.45 10.27 13.55
N TYR A 381 -30.27 10.40 14.15
CA TYR A 381 -29.55 9.30 14.81
C TYR A 381 -29.09 9.69 16.22
N PRO A 382 -30.00 9.96 17.16
CA PRO A 382 -29.66 10.49 18.48
C PRO A 382 -28.72 9.57 19.29
N THR A 383 -28.93 8.25 19.22
CA THR A 383 -28.08 7.25 19.91
C THR A 383 -26.67 7.21 19.36
N LEU A 384 -26.49 7.40 18.05
CA LEU A 384 -25.19 7.33 17.37
C LEU A 384 -24.51 8.70 17.23
N ARG A 385 -25.09 9.75 17.82
CA ARG A 385 -24.59 11.12 17.73
C ARG A 385 -23.09 11.27 18.01
N PRO A 386 -22.47 10.59 19.01
CA PRO A 386 -21.03 10.69 19.25
C PRO A 386 -20.17 10.20 18.07
N LEU A 387 -20.70 9.33 17.22
CA LEU A 387 -20.00 8.71 16.10
C LEU A 387 -20.24 9.42 14.76
N ILE A 388 -21.14 10.40 14.68
CA ILE A 388 -21.49 11.07 13.42
C ILE A 388 -20.71 12.38 13.27
N GLY A 389 -19.98 12.51 12.17
CA GLY A 389 -19.19 13.69 11.83
C GLY A 389 -19.87 14.66 10.87
N GLY A 390 -20.84 14.20 10.08
CA GLY A 390 -21.47 15.04 9.07
C GLY A 390 -22.39 14.29 8.13
N THR A 391 -22.70 14.94 7.00
CA THR A 391 -23.60 14.42 5.97
C THR A 391 -22.85 14.07 4.69
N LEU A 392 -23.34 13.06 3.97
CA LEU A 392 -22.78 12.63 2.69
C LEU A 392 -23.13 13.63 1.58
N ASN A 393 -22.13 14.03 0.78
CA ASN A 393 -22.36 14.84 -0.42
C ASN A 393 -22.61 13.95 -1.66
N ILE A 394 -23.82 13.40 -1.76
CA ILE A 394 -24.21 12.47 -2.84
C ILE A 394 -24.06 13.10 -4.24
N LYS A 395 -24.33 14.40 -4.37
CA LYS A 395 -24.18 15.11 -5.64
C LYS A 395 -22.71 15.12 -6.10
N HIS A 396 -21.78 15.30 -5.17
CA HIS A 396 -20.36 15.28 -5.48
C HIS A 396 -19.87 13.88 -5.86
N VAL A 397 -20.32 12.83 -5.16
CA VAL A 397 -20.01 11.44 -5.52
C VAL A 397 -20.51 11.12 -6.93
N ARG A 398 -21.75 11.51 -7.27
CA ARG A 398 -22.32 11.32 -8.62
C ARG A 398 -21.52 12.05 -9.69
N ALA A 399 -21.10 13.29 -9.41
CA ALA A 399 -20.36 14.11 -10.39
C ALA A 399 -19.00 13.52 -10.77
N HIS A 400 -18.35 12.79 -9.84
CA HIS A 400 -17.03 12.20 -10.04
C HIS A 400 -17.04 10.67 -10.11
N TRP A 401 -18.21 10.07 -10.32
CA TRP A 401 -18.34 8.61 -10.30
C TRP A 401 -17.48 7.94 -11.37
N ASP A 402 -17.46 8.49 -12.58
CA ASP A 402 -16.66 7.94 -13.68
C ASP A 402 -15.15 8.07 -13.41
N ASP A 403 -14.72 9.14 -12.74
CA ASP A 403 -13.32 9.32 -12.33
C ASP A 403 -12.92 8.26 -11.30
N ILE A 404 -13.80 7.97 -10.33
CA ILE A 404 -13.60 6.93 -9.31
C ILE A 404 -13.49 5.55 -9.97
N LEU A 405 -14.42 5.22 -10.88
CA LEU A 405 -14.39 3.94 -11.61
C LEU A 405 -13.14 3.82 -12.49
N ARG A 406 -12.74 4.90 -13.16
CA ARG A 406 -11.53 4.94 -13.99
C ARG A 406 -10.29 4.72 -13.13
N LEU A 407 -10.18 5.38 -11.97
CA LEU A 407 -9.08 5.17 -11.03
C LEU A 407 -9.00 3.72 -10.56
N ALA A 408 -10.10 3.18 -10.03
CA ALA A 408 -10.13 1.81 -9.53
C ALA A 408 -9.84 0.77 -10.64
N SER A 409 -10.38 0.99 -11.84
CA SER A 409 -10.12 0.11 -13.00
C SER A 409 -8.67 0.17 -13.46
N SER A 410 -8.03 1.35 -13.36
CA SER A 410 -6.61 1.52 -13.67
C SER A 410 -5.76 0.74 -12.68
N ILE A 411 -6.03 0.90 -11.38
CA ILE A 411 -5.38 0.14 -10.31
C ILE A 411 -5.55 -1.36 -10.51
N LYS A 412 -6.73 -1.84 -10.92
CA LYS A 412 -6.94 -3.29 -11.15
C LYS A 412 -6.16 -3.83 -12.36
N GLN A 413 -5.89 -3.00 -13.36
CA GLN A 413 -5.21 -3.42 -14.61
C GLN A 413 -3.68 -3.25 -14.57
N GLY A 414 -3.14 -2.50 -13.59
CA GLY A 414 -1.73 -2.17 -13.51
C GLY A 414 -1.39 -0.88 -14.24
#